data_AF-A0A8C2VXU9-F1
#
_entry.id   AF-A0A8C2VXU9-F1
#
_cell.length_a   1.000
_cell.length_b   1.000
_cell.length_c   1.000
_cell.angle_alpha   90.00
_cell.angle_beta   90.00
_cell.angle_gamma   90.00
#
_symmetry.space_group_name_H-M   'P 1'
#
loop_
_entity.id
_entity.type
_entity.pdbx_description
1 polymer ?
#
loop_
_entity_poly.entity_id
_entity_poly.type
_entity_poly.pdbx_seq_one_letter_code
_entity_poly.pdbx_strand_id
1 'polypeptide(L)' 'MALQQAAKAPEHPSRLWIWDKVTFMDEQRRTWLPIILQFCGTEDILLEKVPNQE' A
#
# COMPACT_ATOMS: atom_id res chain seq x y z
N MET A 1 13.41 11.01 29.49
CA MET A 1 13.95 11.10 28.12
C MET A 1 13.72 9.78 27.41
N ALA A 2 12.71 9.72 26.55
CA ALA A 2 12.54 8.62 25.60
C ALA A 2 11.97 9.26 24.33
N LEU A 3 12.85 9.62 23.39
CA LEU A 3 12.43 9.95 22.04
C LEU A 3 11.98 8.63 21.42
N GLN A 4 10.71 8.29 21.57
CA GLN A 4 10.07 7.33 20.69
C GLN A 4 10.06 7.99 19.32
N GLN A 5 11.15 7.82 18.57
CA GLN A 5 11.11 8.00 17.13
C GLN A 5 10.14 6.93 16.65
N ALA A 6 8.86 7.30 16.56
CA ALA A 6 7.96 6.67 15.61
C ALA A 6 8.64 6.92 14.27
N ALA A 7 9.45 5.96 13.82
CA ALA A 7 10.07 5.99 12.52
C ALA A 7 8.93 6.29 11.56
N LYS A 8 8.93 7.50 10.97
CA LYS A 8 7.89 7.92 10.05
C LYS A 8 7.87 6.85 8.98
N ALA A 9 6.84 6.02 9.03
CA ALA A 9 6.68 4.92 8.13
C ALA A 9 6.88 5.47 6.71
N PRO A 10 7.73 4.85 5.88
CA PRO A 10 7.91 5.33 4.52
C PRO A 10 6.53 5.39 3.85
N GLU A 11 6.26 6.54 3.23
CA GLU A 11 4.99 6.85 2.58
C GLU A 11 4.72 5.88 1.44
N HIS A 12 5.81 5.38 0.84
CA HIS A 12 5.79 4.34 -0.18
C HIS A 12 6.29 3.01 0.41
N PRO A 13 5.62 1.89 0.13
CA PRO A 13 6.06 0.57 0.57
C PRO A 13 7.30 0.12 -0.24
N SER A 14 8.28 -0.46 0.43
CA SER A 14 9.47 -1.04 -0.23
C SER A 14 9.14 -2.37 -0.93
N ARG A 15 8.12 -3.07 -0.43
CA ARG A 15 7.67 -4.37 -0.94
C ARG A 15 6.16 -4.51 -0.76
N LEU A 16 5.53 -5.11 -1.76
CA LEU A 16 4.11 -5.46 -1.77
C LEU A 16 3.97 -6.96 -2.00
N TRP A 17 3.17 -7.62 -1.16
CA TRP A 17 2.80 -9.01 -1.32
C TRP A 17 1.34 -9.11 -1.78
N ILE A 18 1.06 -10.07 -2.65
CA ILE A 18 -0.32 -10.47 -2.96
C ILE A 18 -0.84 -11.23 -1.76
N TRP A 19 -1.87 -10.69 -1.10
CA TRP A 19 -2.47 -11.27 0.10
C TRP A 19 -3.74 -12.06 -0.24
N ASP A 20 -4.65 -11.46 -1.01
CA ASP A 20 -5.83 -12.10 -1.60
C ASP A 20 -5.92 -11.80 -3.10
N LYS A 21 -6.95 -12.30 -3.81
CA LYS A 21 -7.07 -12.22 -5.28
C LYS A 21 -6.86 -10.82 -5.86
N VAL A 22 -7.25 -9.79 -5.11
CA VAL A 22 -7.16 -8.39 -5.53
C VAL A 22 -6.65 -7.49 -4.41
N THR A 23 -5.96 -8.03 -3.40
CA THR A 23 -5.46 -7.21 -2.29
C THR A 23 -3.96 -7.38 -2.12
N PHE A 24 -3.29 -6.26 -1.88
CA PHE A 24 -1.87 -6.22 -1.61
C PHE A 24 -1.63 -5.83 -0.15
N MET A 25 -0.60 -6.38 0.45
CA MET A 25 -0.17 -6.03 1.79
C MET A 25 1.28 -5.59 1.77
N ASP A 26 1.62 -4.60 2.59
CA ASP A 26 3.00 -4.12 2.74
C ASP A 26 3.67 -4.58 4.05
N GLU A 27 4.93 -4.15 4.23
CA GLU A 27 5.80 -4.51 5.38
C GLU A 27 5.20 -4.13 6.73
N GLN A 28 4.27 -3.18 6.75
CA GLN A 28 3.62 -2.67 7.94
C GLN A 28 2.21 -3.24 8.12
N ARG A 29 1.88 -4.30 7.36
CA ARG A 29 0.54 -4.91 7.32
C ARG A 29 -0.55 -3.91 6.91
N ARG A 30 -0.20 -2.90 6.11
CA ARG A 30 -1.19 -1.98 5.53
C ARG A 30 -1.73 -2.61 4.25
N THR A 31 -3.04 -2.53 4.09
CA THR A 31 -3.73 -3.10 2.94
C THR A 31 -3.79 -2.05 1.83
N TRP A 32 -3.53 -2.50 0.62
CA TRP A 32 -3.56 -1.70 -0.60
C TRP A 32 -4.50 -2.37 -1.61
N LEU A 33 -5.37 -1.57 -2.23
CA LEU A 33 -6.31 -2.01 -3.25
C LEU A 33 -5.86 -1.52 -4.63
N PRO A 34 -5.74 -2.42 -5.63
CA PRO A 34 -5.44 -2.05 -7.00
C PRO A 34 -6.69 -1.50 -7.69
N ILE A 35 -6.50 -0.37 -8.35
CA ILE A 35 -7.43 0.22 -9.30
C ILE A 35 -6.74 0.15 -10.66
N ILE A 36 -7.25 -0.72 -11.53
CA ILE A 36 -6.70 -0.94 -12.87
C ILE A 36 -7.20 0.20 -13.74
N LEU A 37 -6.26 1.00 -14.26
CA LEU A 37 -6.51 2.10 -15.18
C LEU A 37 -6.04 1.67 -16.57
N GLN A 38 -6.97 1.58 -17.52
CA GLN A 38 -6.64 1.30 -18.91
C GLN A 38 -6.81 2.57 -19.73
N PHE A 39 -5.73 3.05 -20.32
CA PHE A 39 -5.79 4.23 -21.20
C PHE A 39 -4.90 4.04 -22.43
N CYS A 40 -5.47 4.22 -23.63
CA CYS A 40 -4.73 4.16 -24.90
C CYS A 40 -3.82 2.91 -25.06
N GLY A 41 -4.27 1.75 -24.58
CA GLY A 41 -3.52 0.49 -24.69
C GLY A 41 -2.39 0.32 -23.66
N THR A 42 -2.22 1.24 -22.70
CA THR A 42 -1.41 1.03 -21.50
C THR A 42 -2.28 0.56 -20.34
N GLU A 43 -1.75 -0.37 -19.56
CA GLU A 43 -2.29 -0.77 -18.27
C GLU A 43 -1.45 -0.12 -17.18
N ASP A 44 -2.06 0.83 -16.48
CA ASP A 44 -1.52 1.48 -15.31
C ASP A 44 -2.28 0.99 -14.07
N ILE A 45 -1.60 0.90 -12.93
CA ILE A 45 -2.22 0.42 -11.69
C ILE A 45 -2.03 1.49 -10.63
N LEU A 46 -3.14 2.02 -10.13
CA LEU A 46 -3.16 2.88 -8.96
C LEU A 46 -3.40 2.01 -7.72
N LEU A 47 -2.54 2.12 -6.72
CA LEU A 47 -2.73 1.43 -5.44
C LEU A 47 -3.24 2.42 -4.40
N GLU A 48 -4.47 2.20 -3.94
CA GLU A 48 -5.05 2.99 -2.86
C GLU A 48 -4.78 2.32 -1.52
N LYS A 49 -4.21 3.08 -0.57
CA LYS A 49 -4.02 2.62 0.80
C LYS A 49 -5.35 2.61 1.53
N VAL A 50 -5.77 1.45 2.01
CA VAL A 50 -6.96 1.33 2.84
C VAL A 50 -6.66 1.93 4.23
N PRO A 51 -7.45 2.90 4.71
CA PRO A 51 -7.30 3.41 6.07
C PRO A 51 -7.65 2.29 7.05
N ASN A 52 -6.70 1.93 7.93
CA ASN A 52 -7.01 1.07 9.06
C ASN A 52 -8.06 1.80 9.91
N GLN A 53 -9.24 1.21 10.08
CA GLN A 53 -10.22 1.64 11.06
C GLN A 53 -9.66 1.28 12.43
N GLU A 54 -8.94 2.21 13.06
CA GLU A 54 -8.68 2.18 14.51
C GLU A 54 -9.91 2.68 15.28
#